data_AF-A0A7C4B221-F1
#
_entry.id   AF-A0A7C4B221-F1
#
_cell.length_a   1.000
_cell.length_b   1.000
_cell.length_c   1.000
_cell.angle_alpha   90.00
_cell.angle_beta   90.00
_cell.angle_gamma   90.00
#
_symmetry.space_group_name_H-M   'P 1'
#
loop_
_entity.id
_entity.type
_entity.pdbx_description
1 polymer ?
#
loop_
_entity_poly.entity_id
_entity_poly.type
_entity_poly.pdbx_seq_one_letter_code
_entity_poly.pdbx_strand_id
1 'polypeptide(L)'
;MKSRLEIKSQAKTNFKEQYGTGVLAALVLSAISFVLGALPALFYRWREMPFSFGNDGFSYRYFDTSASAPFSIIGLLVMPPIVVGFAFLFLRMYRGERADIGEAFGAGFRDYGRNLGGILWMLLFTFLWTLLFIIPGIVKSFAYFMTPYILADSKKVSPTQALKLSMKMTRGYKGEIFVMALSFIGWMLLSMLTMGILFILYVGPYMQASFAGMYLELKNNALAKGIVTPEELE
;
A
#
# COMPACT_ATOMS: atom_id res chain seq x y z
N MET A 1 -17.05 18.82 -0.38
CA MET A 1 -16.20 17.66 -0.04
C MET A 1 -16.80 17.02 1.17
N LYS A 2 -17.01 15.69 1.18
CA LYS A 2 -17.52 15.01 2.37
C LYS A 2 -16.60 15.23 3.55
N SER A 3 -17.18 15.29 4.75
CA SER A 3 -16.42 15.33 5.98
C SER A 3 -15.72 13.99 6.22
N ARG A 4 -14.61 14.02 6.98
CA ARG A 4 -13.85 12.80 7.33
C ARG A 4 -14.71 11.74 8.02
N LEU A 5 -15.72 12.15 8.79
CA LEU A 5 -16.65 11.25 9.47
C LEU A 5 -17.56 10.54 8.47
N GLU A 6 -18.05 11.25 7.45
CA GLU A 6 -18.87 10.67 6.38
C GLU A 6 -18.07 9.66 5.56
N ILE A 7 -16.82 10.00 5.19
CA ILE A 7 -15.93 9.08 4.45
C ILE A 7 -15.72 7.80 5.25
N LYS A 8 -15.42 7.91 6.54
CA LYS A 8 -15.23 6.76 7.43
C LYS A 8 -16.50 5.94 7.64
N SER A 9 -17.64 6.61 7.80
CA SER A 9 -18.93 5.95 7.96
C SER A 9 -19.28 5.14 6.71
N GLN A 10 -19.14 5.75 5.53
CA GLN A 10 -19.35 5.07 4.25
C GLN A 10 -18.37 3.91 4.06
N ALA A 11 -17.08 4.14 4.31
CA ALA A 11 -16.07 3.10 4.24
C ALA A 11 -16.42 1.92 5.16
N LYS A 12 -16.89 2.19 6.38
CA LYS A 12 -17.31 1.15 7.34
C LYS A 12 -18.53 0.38 6.86
N THR A 13 -19.55 1.05 6.33
CA THR A 13 -20.78 0.41 5.83
C THR A 13 -20.45 -0.53 4.66
N ASN A 14 -19.80 -0.01 3.63
CA ASN A 14 -19.48 -0.78 2.43
C ASN A 14 -18.46 -1.90 2.74
N PHE A 15 -17.53 -1.66 3.67
CA PHE A 15 -16.64 -2.70 4.17
C PHE A 15 -17.38 -3.82 4.89
N LYS A 16 -18.39 -3.51 5.71
CA LYS A 16 -19.18 -4.53 6.42
C LYS A 16 -19.96 -5.44 5.46
N GLU A 17 -20.48 -4.89 4.37
CA GLU A 17 -21.18 -5.69 3.34
C GLU A 17 -20.26 -6.70 2.66
N GLN A 18 -18.97 -6.37 2.53
CA GLN A 18 -17.96 -7.20 1.85
C GLN A 18 -16.82 -7.60 2.80
N TYR A 19 -17.14 -7.78 4.08
CA TYR A 19 -16.17 -7.98 5.16
C TYR A 19 -15.22 -9.15 4.87
N GLY A 20 -15.78 -10.27 4.41
CA GLY A 20 -15.01 -11.48 4.09
C GLY A 20 -13.92 -11.21 3.06
N THR A 21 -14.24 -10.50 1.97
CA THR A 21 -13.27 -10.16 0.92
C THR A 21 -12.18 -9.22 1.46
N GLY A 22 -12.55 -8.20 2.23
CA GLY A 22 -11.58 -7.25 2.77
C GLY A 22 -10.62 -7.89 3.79
N VAL A 23 -11.12 -8.79 4.64
CA VAL A 23 -10.27 -9.57 5.57
C VAL A 23 -9.40 -10.56 4.82
N LEU A 24 -9.96 -11.29 3.84
CA LEU A 24 -9.19 -12.21 3.01
C LEU A 24 -8.07 -11.47 2.27
N ALA A 25 -8.35 -10.27 1.75
CA ALA A 25 -7.35 -9.43 1.13
C ALA A 25 -6.22 -9.08 2.14
N ALA A 26 -6.55 -8.61 3.35
CA ALA A 26 -5.53 -8.32 4.36
C ALA A 26 -4.74 -9.56 4.79
N LEU A 27 -5.38 -10.72 4.91
CA LEU A 27 -4.71 -11.99 5.20
C LEU A 27 -3.73 -12.36 4.08
N VAL A 28 -4.17 -12.29 2.82
CA VAL A 28 -3.32 -12.55 1.65
C VAL A 28 -2.12 -11.60 1.64
N LEU A 29 -2.33 -10.30 1.87
CA LEU A 29 -1.24 -9.31 1.91
C LEU A 29 -0.26 -9.60 3.06
N SER A 30 -0.76 -9.95 4.24
CA SER A 30 0.06 -10.30 5.40
C SER A 30 0.85 -11.59 5.16
N ALA A 31 0.25 -12.59 4.51
CA ALA A 31 0.90 -13.85 4.17
C ALA A 31 2.00 -13.63 3.13
N ILE A 32 1.74 -12.84 2.08
CA ILE A 32 2.76 -12.49 1.08
C ILE A 32 3.92 -11.75 1.74
N SER A 33 3.62 -10.76 2.60
CA SER A 33 4.64 -10.00 3.31
C SER A 33 5.47 -10.89 4.24
N PHE A 34 4.82 -11.81 4.96
CA PHE A 34 5.49 -12.78 5.82
C PHE A 34 6.38 -13.72 5.02
N VAL A 35 5.88 -14.28 3.91
CA VAL A 35 6.66 -15.16 3.03
C VAL A 35 7.87 -14.42 2.49
N LEU A 36 7.71 -13.26 1.87
CA LEU A 36 8.84 -12.50 1.31
C LEU A 36 9.86 -12.10 2.38
N GLY A 37 9.42 -11.74 3.59
CA GLY A 37 10.30 -11.41 4.70
C GLY A 37 11.00 -12.62 5.33
N ALA A 38 10.37 -13.80 5.34
CA ALA A 38 10.92 -15.03 5.90
C ALA A 38 11.83 -15.77 4.91
N LEU A 39 11.69 -15.57 3.60
CA LEU A 39 12.48 -16.24 2.56
C LEU A 39 14.00 -16.16 2.78
N PRO A 40 14.61 -14.99 3.11
CA PRO A 40 16.02 -14.95 3.44
C PRO A 40 16.34 -15.92 4.58
N ALA A 41 15.64 -15.81 5.71
CA ALA A 41 15.90 -16.62 6.91
C ALA A 41 15.72 -18.13 6.64
N LEU A 42 14.70 -18.51 5.86
CA LEU A 42 14.48 -19.90 5.47
C LEU A 42 15.56 -20.41 4.52
N PHE A 43 15.98 -19.59 3.55
CA PHE A 43 17.08 -19.92 2.64
C PHE A 43 18.41 -20.06 3.38
N TYR A 44 18.73 -19.14 4.30
CA TYR A 44 19.89 -19.29 5.19
C TYR A 44 19.77 -20.57 6.00
N ARG A 45 18.63 -20.80 6.66
CA ARG A 45 18.42 -22.01 7.45
C ARG A 45 18.61 -23.27 6.61
N TRP A 46 18.09 -23.31 5.39
CA TRP A 46 18.23 -24.42 4.44
C TRP A 46 19.68 -24.60 3.94
N ARG A 47 20.35 -23.52 3.53
CA ARG A 47 21.76 -23.52 3.11
C ARG A 47 22.68 -24.06 4.22
N GLU A 48 22.39 -23.67 5.45
CA GLU A 48 23.16 -24.07 6.63
C GLU A 48 22.65 -25.37 7.26
N MET A 49 21.62 -26.02 6.69
CA MET A 49 21.27 -27.37 7.13
C MET A 49 22.49 -28.25 6.83
N PRO A 50 23.11 -28.85 7.86
CA PRO A 50 24.15 -29.83 7.59
C PRO A 50 23.47 -31.00 6.88
N PHE A 51 23.84 -31.26 5.62
CA PHE A 51 23.56 -32.53 4.96
C PHE A 51 24.52 -33.60 5.52
N SER A 52 24.64 -33.68 6.85
CA SER A 52 25.62 -34.52 7.55
C SER A 52 24.90 -35.56 8.41
N PHE A 53 25.06 -36.83 8.05
CA PHE A 53 24.91 -37.96 8.96
C PHE A 53 26.21 -38.04 9.78
N GLY A 54 26.36 -37.22 10.82
CA GLY A 54 27.62 -37.16 11.57
C GLY A 54 27.67 -36.06 12.60
N ASN A 55 28.33 -36.35 13.71
CA ASN A 55 28.26 -35.65 15.00
C ASN A 55 29.34 -34.57 15.13
N ASP A 56 28.97 -33.30 14.96
CA ASP A 56 29.89 -32.20 15.25
C ASP A 56 29.17 -30.88 15.61
N GLY A 57 29.37 -30.50 16.89
CA GLY A 57 29.60 -29.13 17.39
C GLY A 57 28.61 -28.02 17.03
N PHE A 58 27.91 -27.51 18.06
CA PHE A 58 27.15 -26.24 17.98
C PHE A 58 28.07 -25.09 17.53
N SER A 59 27.86 -24.61 16.30
CA SER A 59 28.47 -23.38 15.76
C SER A 59 27.47 -22.23 15.81
N TYR A 60 27.86 -21.10 16.40
CA TYR A 60 27.06 -19.88 16.38
C TYR A 60 27.41 -19.10 15.09
N ARG A 61 26.51 -19.14 14.10
CA ARG A 61 26.66 -18.42 12.82
C ARG A 61 26.07 -17.01 12.92
N TYR A 62 26.90 -16.01 12.62
CA TYR A 62 26.46 -14.63 12.42
C TYR A 62 25.49 -14.56 11.23
N PHE A 63 24.41 -13.77 11.35
CA PHE A 63 23.48 -13.51 10.26
C PHE A 63 24.17 -12.63 9.19
N ASP A 64 24.77 -13.27 8.20
CA ASP A 64 25.52 -12.59 7.14
C ASP A 64 24.53 -11.85 6.22
N THR A 65 24.49 -10.52 6.30
CA THR A 65 23.50 -9.66 5.60
C THR A 65 23.57 -9.80 4.06
N SER A 66 24.69 -10.27 3.51
CA SER A 66 24.95 -10.33 2.07
C SER A 66 24.02 -11.26 1.28
N ALA A 67 23.60 -12.40 1.84
CA ALA A 67 22.71 -13.35 1.15
C ALA A 67 21.21 -12.97 1.18
N SER A 68 20.82 -11.87 1.84
CA SER A 68 19.44 -11.38 1.91
C SER A 68 19.11 -10.42 0.76
N ALA A 69 20.15 -9.82 0.17
CA ALA A 69 20.04 -8.86 -0.94
C ALA A 69 19.19 -9.34 -2.13
N PRO A 70 19.35 -10.58 -2.68
CA PRO A 70 18.51 -11.02 -3.80
C PRO A 70 17.02 -11.10 -3.44
N PHE A 71 16.69 -11.45 -2.19
CA PHE A 71 15.30 -11.52 -1.73
C PHE A 71 14.68 -10.12 -1.55
N SER A 72 15.47 -9.14 -1.11
CA SER A 72 15.01 -7.74 -1.04
C SER A 72 14.68 -7.18 -2.41
N ILE A 73 15.44 -7.55 -3.45
CA ILE A 73 15.17 -7.16 -4.84
C ILE A 73 13.87 -7.79 -5.34
N ILE A 74 13.63 -9.07 -5.06
CA ILE A 74 12.36 -9.73 -5.41
C ILE A 74 11.18 -9.01 -4.74
N GLY A 75 11.31 -8.67 -3.45
CA GLY A 75 10.30 -7.88 -2.74
C GLY A 75 10.02 -6.53 -3.40
N LEU A 76 11.08 -5.81 -3.78
CA LEU A 76 10.99 -4.52 -4.47
C LEU A 76 10.31 -4.62 -5.84
N LEU A 77 10.44 -5.75 -6.54
CA LEU A 77 9.83 -5.97 -7.85
C LEU A 77 8.39 -6.49 -7.77
N VAL A 78 8.03 -7.24 -6.73
CA VAL A 78 6.73 -7.90 -6.61
C VAL A 78 5.72 -7.05 -5.84
N MET A 79 6.14 -6.35 -4.79
CA MET A 79 5.24 -5.56 -3.95
C MET A 79 4.56 -4.38 -4.67
N PRO A 80 5.22 -3.63 -5.56
CA PRO A 80 4.59 -2.45 -6.14
C PRO A 80 3.32 -2.71 -6.98
N PRO A 81 3.29 -3.71 -7.88
CA PRO A 81 2.04 -4.15 -8.52
C PRO A 81 0.96 -4.59 -7.54
N ILE A 82 1.33 -5.27 -6.45
CA ILE A 82 0.39 -5.70 -5.41
C ILE A 82 -0.25 -4.48 -4.75
N VAL A 83 0.54 -3.44 -4.41
CA VAL A 83 0.02 -2.21 -3.83
C VAL A 83 -1.03 -1.55 -4.74
N VAL A 84 -0.77 -1.50 -6.06
CA VAL A 84 -1.75 -0.96 -7.04
C VAL A 84 -2.99 -1.85 -7.12
N GLY A 85 -2.82 -3.17 -7.15
CA GLY A 85 -3.93 -4.12 -7.17
C GLY A 85 -4.84 -4.01 -5.94
N PHE A 86 -4.26 -3.90 -4.76
CA PHE A 86 -5.02 -3.70 -3.53
C PHE A 86 -5.66 -2.31 -3.45
N ALA A 87 -5.00 -1.28 -3.98
CA ALA A 87 -5.63 0.05 -4.13
C ALA A 87 -6.88 -0.04 -5.02
N PHE A 88 -6.82 -0.79 -6.14
CA PHE A 88 -7.97 -1.07 -7.00
C PHE A 88 -9.09 -1.78 -6.22
N LEU A 89 -8.76 -2.81 -5.45
CA LEU A 89 -9.73 -3.56 -4.64
C LEU A 89 -10.47 -2.65 -3.65
N PHE A 90 -9.75 -1.86 -2.87
CA PHE A 90 -10.35 -0.98 -1.86
C PHE A 90 -11.13 0.19 -2.48
N LEU A 91 -10.75 0.64 -3.68
CA LEU A 91 -11.55 1.60 -4.45
C LEU A 91 -12.91 1.03 -4.82
N ARG A 92 -12.96 -0.20 -5.33
CA ARG A 92 -14.22 -0.88 -5.67
C ARG A 92 -15.08 -1.13 -4.45
N MET A 93 -14.47 -1.61 -3.36
CA MET A 93 -15.18 -1.75 -2.06
C MET A 93 -15.79 -0.41 -1.62
N TYR A 94 -15.03 0.69 -1.67
CA TYR A 94 -15.55 2.00 -1.28
C TYR A 94 -16.69 2.48 -2.20
N ARG A 95 -16.63 2.16 -3.50
CA ARG A 95 -17.71 2.42 -4.47
C ARG A 95 -18.96 1.58 -4.25
N GLY A 96 -18.90 0.57 -3.37
CA GLY A 96 -19.99 -0.41 -3.18
C GLY A 96 -20.06 -1.47 -4.28
N GLU A 97 -19.03 -1.54 -5.14
CA GLU A 97 -18.91 -2.58 -6.16
C GLU A 97 -18.40 -3.87 -5.52
N ARG A 98 -18.76 -5.03 -6.09
CA ARG A 98 -18.21 -6.32 -5.67
C ARG A 98 -16.71 -6.34 -5.91
N ALA A 99 -15.95 -6.39 -4.82
CA ALA A 99 -14.51 -6.54 -4.86
C ALA A 99 -14.12 -8.00 -5.05
N ASP A 100 -13.19 -8.24 -5.96
CA ASP A 100 -12.60 -9.54 -6.20
C ASP A 100 -11.07 -9.45 -6.13
N ILE A 101 -10.46 -10.40 -5.42
CA ILE A 101 -9.01 -10.42 -5.19
C ILE A 101 -8.28 -10.83 -6.48
N GLY A 102 -8.85 -11.71 -7.29
CA GLY A 102 -8.29 -12.09 -8.59
C GLY A 102 -8.21 -10.89 -9.54
N GLU A 103 -9.27 -10.09 -9.59
CA GLU A 103 -9.29 -8.83 -10.34
C GLU A 103 -8.30 -7.80 -9.80
N ALA A 104 -8.07 -7.78 -8.47
CA ALA A 104 -7.05 -6.94 -7.85
C ALA A 104 -5.64 -7.31 -8.33
N PHE A 105 -5.28 -8.59 -8.31
CA PHE A 105 -4.03 -9.07 -8.88
C PHE A 105 -3.95 -8.78 -10.38
N GLY A 106 -5.06 -8.97 -11.12
CA GLY A 106 -5.15 -8.61 -12.52
C GLY A 106 -4.85 -7.13 -12.78
N ALA A 107 -5.43 -6.22 -12.00
CA ALA A 107 -5.20 -4.78 -12.10
C ALA A 107 -3.75 -4.39 -11.77
N GLY A 108 -3.15 -5.06 -10.78
CA GLY A 108 -1.75 -4.86 -10.39
C GLY A 108 -0.75 -5.34 -11.45
N PHE A 109 -0.91 -6.56 -11.95
CA PHE A 109 0.09 -7.24 -12.79
C PHE A 109 -0.11 -7.10 -14.30
N ARG A 110 -1.30 -6.71 -14.79
CA ARG A 110 -1.55 -6.56 -16.24
C ARG A 110 -0.66 -5.48 -16.88
N ASP A 111 -0.52 -4.34 -16.20
CA ASP A 111 0.34 -3.23 -16.63
C ASP A 111 1.60 -3.15 -15.75
N TYR A 112 2.27 -4.29 -15.55
CA TYR A 112 3.36 -4.46 -14.57
C TYR A 112 4.41 -3.35 -14.64
N GLY A 113 4.95 -3.04 -15.82
CA GLY A 113 5.99 -2.01 -15.97
C GLY A 113 5.52 -0.60 -15.58
N ARG A 114 4.26 -0.26 -15.87
CA ARG A 114 3.67 1.03 -15.50
C ARG A 114 3.50 1.12 -13.98
N ASN A 115 2.89 0.10 -13.39
CA ASN A 115 2.58 0.05 -11.97
C ASN A 115 3.86 -0.01 -11.13
N LEU A 116 4.81 -0.87 -11.54
CA LEU A 116 6.15 -0.94 -10.95
C LEU A 116 6.85 0.41 -11.06
N GLY A 117 6.99 0.95 -12.26
CA GLY A 117 7.67 2.22 -12.50
C GLY A 117 7.07 3.36 -11.67
N GLY A 118 5.75 3.47 -11.59
CA GLY A 118 5.07 4.57 -10.87
C GLY A 118 5.34 4.53 -9.38
N ILE A 119 5.24 3.35 -8.78
CA ILE A 119 5.54 3.18 -7.35
C ILE A 119 7.04 3.31 -7.09
N LEU A 120 7.93 2.81 -7.97
CA LEU A 120 9.38 3.00 -7.82
C LEU A 120 9.77 4.48 -7.89
N TRP A 121 9.19 5.25 -8.82
CA TRP A 121 9.38 6.71 -8.87
C TRP A 121 8.90 7.37 -7.58
N MET A 122 7.73 6.96 -7.06
CA MET A 122 7.20 7.49 -5.80
C MET A 122 8.16 7.19 -4.63
N LEU A 123 8.67 5.96 -4.53
CA LEU A 123 9.61 5.56 -3.49
C LEU A 123 10.93 6.33 -3.61
N LEU A 124 11.49 6.44 -4.81
CA LEU A 124 12.71 7.19 -5.08
C LEU A 124 12.59 8.64 -4.65
N PHE A 125 11.53 9.34 -5.10
CA PHE A 125 11.36 10.74 -4.71
C PHE A 125 11.12 10.90 -3.21
N THR A 126 10.32 10.02 -2.60
CA THR A 126 10.09 10.05 -1.13
C THR A 126 11.39 9.83 -0.37
N PHE A 127 12.23 8.90 -0.82
CA PHE A 127 13.55 8.63 -0.24
C PHE A 127 14.47 9.86 -0.38
N LEU A 128 14.57 10.45 -1.57
CA LEU A 128 15.38 11.66 -1.81
C LEU A 128 14.96 12.84 -0.91
N TRP A 129 13.65 13.05 -0.74
CA TRP A 129 13.14 14.09 0.16
C TRP A 129 13.44 13.79 1.63
N THR A 130 13.31 12.52 2.03
CA THR A 130 13.61 12.07 3.39
C THR A 130 15.10 12.16 3.71
N LEU A 131 15.96 11.86 2.72
CA LEU A 131 17.41 11.98 2.82
C LEU A 131 17.85 13.44 3.00
N LEU A 132 17.17 14.37 2.32
CA LEU A 132 17.43 15.80 2.49
C LEU A 132 17.00 16.24 3.90
N PHE A 133 15.75 15.95 4.29
CA PHE A 133 15.25 16.12 5.66
C PHE A 133 14.04 15.23 5.93
N ILE A 134 13.88 14.77 7.18
CA ILE A 134 12.77 13.88 7.57
C ILE A 134 11.40 14.53 7.37
N ILE A 135 11.23 15.80 7.77
CA ILE A 135 9.97 16.55 7.70
C ILE A 135 9.43 16.67 6.27
N PRO A 136 10.19 17.17 5.27
CA PRO A 136 9.71 17.21 3.89
C PRO A 136 9.49 15.81 3.30
N GLY A 137 10.22 14.78 3.76
CA GLY A 137 9.93 13.38 3.44
C GLY A 137 8.50 12.98 3.77
N ILE A 138 8.06 13.27 5.01
CA ILE A 138 6.69 13.00 5.47
C ILE A 138 5.65 13.83 4.68
N VAL A 139 5.93 15.12 4.46
CA VAL A 139 5.00 15.98 3.68
C VAL A 139 4.86 15.48 2.23
N LYS A 140 5.94 14.94 1.65
CA LYS A 140 5.94 14.40 0.29
C LYS A 140 5.31 13.02 0.20
N SER A 141 5.41 12.18 1.23
CA SER A 141 4.66 10.92 1.26
C SER A 141 3.14 11.17 1.19
N PHE A 142 2.63 12.16 1.94
CA PHE A 142 1.24 12.59 1.81
C PHE A 142 0.92 13.27 0.48
N ALA A 143 1.89 13.87 -0.22
CA ALA A 143 1.66 14.42 -1.54
C ALA A 143 1.56 13.33 -2.63
N TYR A 144 2.15 12.15 -2.37
CA TYR A 144 2.17 11.04 -3.33
C TYR A 144 1.19 9.92 -2.99
N PHE A 145 0.51 9.95 -1.84
CA PHE A 145 -0.34 8.84 -1.39
C PHE A 145 -1.44 8.42 -2.39
N MET A 146 -1.90 9.34 -3.26
CA MET A 146 -2.91 9.03 -4.29
C MET A 146 -2.36 8.24 -5.48
N THR A 147 -1.03 8.18 -5.66
CA THR A 147 -0.38 7.54 -6.82
C THR A 147 -0.83 6.09 -7.07
N PRO A 148 -0.84 5.18 -6.07
CA PRO A 148 -1.32 3.81 -6.30
C PRO A 148 -2.80 3.75 -6.73
N TYR A 149 -3.64 4.65 -6.20
CA TYR A 149 -5.05 4.74 -6.55
C TYR A 149 -5.26 5.29 -7.97
N ILE A 150 -4.46 6.28 -8.39
CA ILE A 150 -4.49 6.81 -9.77
C ILE A 150 -4.04 5.73 -10.75
N LEU A 151 -2.96 4.99 -10.47
CA LEU A 151 -2.48 3.91 -11.33
C LEU A 151 -3.47 2.75 -11.47
N ALA A 152 -4.28 2.52 -10.42
CA ALA A 152 -5.35 1.54 -10.40
C ALA A 152 -6.60 1.98 -11.20
N ASP A 153 -6.96 3.26 -11.11
CA ASP A 153 -8.19 3.82 -11.66
C ASP A 153 -8.04 4.31 -13.11
N SER A 154 -6.86 4.85 -13.45
CA SER A 154 -6.57 5.53 -14.72
C SER A 154 -5.49 4.79 -15.51
N LYS A 155 -5.91 3.96 -16.49
CA LYS A 155 -5.00 3.06 -17.23
C LYS A 155 -4.10 3.77 -18.25
N LYS A 156 -4.44 4.96 -18.73
CA LYS A 156 -3.58 5.65 -19.72
C LYS A 156 -2.56 6.60 -19.11
N VAL A 157 -2.67 6.88 -17.81
CA VAL A 157 -1.78 7.81 -17.11
C VAL A 157 -0.40 7.19 -16.95
N SER A 158 0.63 7.88 -17.46
CA SER A 158 2.00 7.39 -17.33
C SER A 158 2.48 7.42 -15.86
N PRO A 159 3.50 6.62 -15.50
CA PRO A 159 4.02 6.53 -14.13
C PRO A 159 4.32 7.88 -13.48
N THR A 160 5.02 8.76 -14.19
CA THR A 160 5.43 10.07 -13.67
C THR A 160 4.29 11.08 -13.68
N GLN A 161 3.34 10.96 -14.60
CA GLN A 161 2.12 11.78 -14.59
C GLN A 161 1.24 11.44 -13.39
N ALA A 162 1.14 10.16 -12.98
CA ALA A 162 0.38 9.76 -11.80
C ALA A 162 0.88 10.47 -10.52
N LEU A 163 2.20 10.61 -10.36
CA LEU A 163 2.78 11.37 -9.24
C LEU A 163 2.44 12.87 -9.32
N LYS A 164 2.51 13.46 -10.52
CA LYS A 164 2.18 14.88 -10.73
C LYS A 164 0.70 15.15 -10.42
N LEU A 165 -0.19 14.28 -10.88
CA LEU A 165 -1.62 14.35 -10.59
C LEU A 165 -1.89 14.21 -9.10
N SER A 166 -1.27 13.22 -8.44
CA SER A 166 -1.32 13.03 -7.00
C SER A 166 -0.93 14.33 -6.25
N MET A 167 0.17 14.98 -6.64
CA MET A 167 0.57 16.26 -6.04
C MET A 167 -0.41 17.41 -6.30
N LYS A 168 -0.97 17.49 -7.52
CA LYS A 168 -1.97 18.53 -7.87
C LYS A 168 -3.22 18.36 -7.01
N MET A 169 -3.75 17.14 -6.92
CA MET A 169 -5.00 16.81 -6.22
C MET A 169 -4.88 16.92 -4.70
N THR A 170 -3.70 16.68 -4.14
CA THR A 170 -3.43 16.80 -2.70
C THR A 170 -3.07 18.21 -2.24
N ARG A 171 -2.85 19.16 -3.17
CA ARG A 171 -2.47 20.53 -2.82
C ARG A 171 -3.61 21.21 -2.05
N GLY A 172 -3.28 21.70 -0.84
CA GLY A 172 -4.26 22.30 0.08
C GLY A 172 -4.95 21.30 1.03
N TYR A 173 -4.84 19.99 0.77
CA TYR A 173 -5.51 18.94 1.56
C TYR A 173 -4.56 18.09 2.41
N LYS A 174 -3.25 18.38 2.40
CA LYS A 174 -2.24 17.63 3.17
C LYS A 174 -2.53 17.57 4.66
N GLY A 175 -3.03 18.67 5.24
CA GLY A 175 -3.44 18.70 6.65
C GLY A 175 -4.62 17.76 6.94
N GLU A 176 -5.59 17.67 6.02
CA GLU A 176 -6.70 16.74 6.16
C GLU A 176 -6.24 15.29 6.06
N ILE A 177 -5.30 14.99 5.16
CA ILE A 177 -4.70 13.65 5.00
C ILE A 177 -3.93 13.27 6.27
N PHE A 178 -3.17 14.23 6.82
CA PHE A 178 -2.45 14.04 8.07
C PHE A 178 -3.40 13.74 9.24
N VAL A 179 -4.47 14.51 9.41
CA VAL A 179 -5.43 14.26 10.49
C VAL A 179 -6.22 12.96 10.26
N MET A 180 -6.49 12.60 9.01
CA MET A 180 -7.03 11.28 8.68
C MET A 180 -6.09 10.18 9.17
N ALA A 181 -4.79 10.26 8.86
CA ALA A 181 -3.81 9.29 9.35
C ALA A 181 -3.71 9.29 10.89
N LEU A 182 -3.66 10.46 11.51
CA LEU A 182 -3.58 10.61 12.97
C LEU A 182 -4.77 9.97 13.69
N SER A 183 -5.96 10.03 13.10
CA SER A 183 -7.16 9.43 13.69
C SER A 183 -7.13 7.89 13.73
N PHE A 184 -6.20 7.25 13.01
CA PHE A 184 -5.96 5.81 13.06
C PHE A 184 -4.85 5.43 14.06
N ILE A 185 -4.10 6.39 14.61
CA ILE A 185 -2.98 6.10 15.51
C ILE A 185 -3.44 5.33 16.75
N GLY A 186 -4.58 5.69 17.34
CA GLY A 186 -5.14 4.98 18.49
C GLY A 186 -5.50 3.53 18.17
N TRP A 187 -6.03 3.28 16.97
CA TRP A 187 -6.34 1.93 16.50
C TRP A 187 -5.07 1.12 16.22
N MET A 188 -4.01 1.76 15.73
CA MET A 188 -2.70 1.12 15.55
C MET A 188 -2.07 0.74 16.89
N LEU A 189 -2.11 1.64 17.89
CA LEU A 189 -1.65 1.34 19.25
C LEU A 189 -2.41 0.16 19.85
N LEU A 190 -3.74 0.15 19.72
CA LEU A 190 -4.58 -0.95 20.19
C LEU A 190 -4.27 -2.26 19.44
N SER A 191 -3.94 -2.16 18.16
CA SER A 191 -3.54 -3.32 17.36
C SER A 191 -2.22 -3.92 17.85
N MET A 192 -1.26 -3.11 18.30
CA MET A 192 -0.02 -3.62 18.88
C MET A 192 -0.26 -4.44 20.16
N LEU A 193 -1.22 -4.04 21.00
CA LEU A 193 -1.61 -4.80 22.19
C LEU A 193 -2.22 -6.18 21.87
N THR A 194 -2.81 -6.32 20.68
CA THR A 194 -3.39 -7.60 20.20
C THR A 194 -2.43 -8.39 19.31
N MET A 195 -1.12 -8.11 19.39
CA MET A 195 -0.08 -8.72 18.53
C MET A 195 -0.36 -8.56 17.02
N GLY A 196 -1.06 -7.49 16.62
CA GLY A 196 -1.38 -7.19 15.22
C GLY A 196 -2.62 -7.89 14.67
N ILE A 197 -3.29 -8.76 15.43
CA ILE A 197 -4.49 -9.48 14.98
C ILE A 197 -5.61 -8.49 14.64
N LEU A 198 -5.85 -7.48 15.49
CA LEU A 198 -6.83 -6.44 15.24
C LEU A 198 -6.51 -5.63 13.98
N PHE A 199 -5.22 -5.46 13.67
CA PHE A 199 -4.80 -4.77 12.45
C PHE A 199 -5.22 -5.55 11.20
N ILE A 200 -4.93 -6.85 11.17
CA ILE A 200 -5.22 -7.69 10.01
C ILE A 200 -6.74 -7.85 9.82
N LEU A 201 -7.49 -8.08 10.89
CA LEU A 201 -8.91 -8.41 10.81
C LEU A 201 -9.83 -7.21 10.61
N TYR A 202 -9.43 -6.02 11.06
CA TYR A 202 -10.34 -4.87 11.04
C TYR A 202 -9.66 -3.57 10.64
N VAL A 203 -8.63 -3.15 11.38
CA VAL A 203 -8.08 -1.79 11.25
C VAL A 203 -7.44 -1.57 9.88
N GLY A 204 -6.70 -2.55 9.36
CA GLY A 204 -6.05 -2.50 8.06
C GLY A 204 -7.04 -2.31 6.90
N PRO A 205 -7.96 -3.25 6.66
CA PRO A 205 -8.98 -3.13 5.62
C PRO A 205 -9.83 -1.84 5.74
N TYR A 206 -10.25 -1.50 6.96
CA TYR A 206 -11.04 -0.29 7.22
C TYR A 206 -10.26 0.99 6.93
N MET A 207 -8.98 1.04 7.31
CA MET A 207 -8.09 2.16 7.03
C MET A 207 -7.89 2.32 5.52
N GLN A 208 -7.63 1.22 4.80
CA GLN A 208 -7.45 1.25 3.35
C GLN A 208 -8.71 1.70 2.61
N ALA A 209 -9.88 1.21 3.02
CA ALA A 209 -11.17 1.68 2.49
C ALA A 209 -11.40 3.17 2.76
N SER A 210 -10.98 3.67 3.94
CA SER A 210 -11.09 5.10 4.28
C SER A 210 -10.18 5.97 3.40
N PHE A 211 -8.95 5.54 3.13
CA PHE A 211 -8.03 6.24 2.23
C PHE A 211 -8.48 6.16 0.76
N ALA A 212 -9.08 5.05 0.33
CA ALA A 212 -9.71 4.94 -0.99
C ALA A 212 -10.86 5.94 -1.16
N GLY A 213 -11.68 6.10 -0.12
CA GLY A 213 -12.71 7.13 -0.08
C GLY A 213 -12.17 8.55 -0.11
N MET A 214 -11.11 8.80 0.65
CA MET A 214 -10.42 10.09 0.62
C MET A 214 -9.86 10.41 -0.76
N TYR A 215 -9.28 9.42 -1.45
CA TYR A 215 -8.85 9.57 -2.84
C TYR A 215 -10.00 10.00 -3.76
N LEU A 216 -11.16 9.33 -3.67
CA LEU A 216 -12.30 9.60 -4.53
C LEU A 216 -12.84 11.02 -4.32
N GLU A 217 -12.93 11.46 -3.06
CA GLU A 217 -13.36 12.82 -2.72
C GLU A 217 -12.37 13.88 -3.22
N LEU A 218 -11.06 13.66 -3.06
CA LEU A 218 -10.03 14.57 -3.58
C LEU A 218 -10.05 14.61 -5.11
N LYS A 219 -10.28 13.47 -5.77
CA LYS A 219 -10.45 13.39 -7.23
C LYS A 219 -11.64 14.19 -7.70
N ASN A 220 -12.81 13.98 -7.12
CA ASN A 220 -14.03 14.68 -7.49
C ASN A 220 -13.91 16.19 -7.25
N ASN A 221 -13.26 16.60 -6.16
CA ASN A 221 -13.02 18.00 -5.85
C ASN A 221 -12.01 18.66 -6.82
N ALA A 222 -10.94 17.95 -7.19
CA ALA A 222 -9.99 18.42 -8.19
C ALA A 222 -10.64 18.61 -9.57
N LEU A 223 -11.51 17.69 -9.99
CA LEU A 223 -12.31 17.79 -11.21
C LEU A 223 -13.29 18.97 -11.14
N ALA A 224 -14.04 19.10 -10.04
CA ALA A 224 -15.02 20.17 -9.86
C ALA A 224 -14.40 21.58 -9.85
N LYS A 225 -13.15 21.70 -9.38
CA LYS A 225 -12.39 22.95 -9.38
C LYS A 225 -11.59 23.19 -10.67
N GLY A 226 -11.64 22.27 -11.64
CA GLY A 226 -10.85 22.36 -12.87
C GLY A 226 -9.32 22.28 -12.65
N ILE A 227 -8.87 21.73 -11.52
CA ILE A 227 -7.43 21.54 -11.21
C ILE A 227 -6.84 20.42 -12.08
N VAL A 228 -7.68 19.45 -12.42
CA VAL A 228 -7.40 18.29 -13.27
C VAL A 228 -8.57 18.14 -14.23
N THR A 229 -8.31 17.77 -15.48
CA THR A 229 -9.35 17.48 -16.47
C THR A 229 -9.65 15.98 -16.52
N PRO A 230 -10.85 15.55 -16.94
CA PRO A 230 -11.14 14.13 -17.15
C PRO A 230 -10.16 13.47 -18.12
N GLU A 231 -9.74 14.19 -19.16
CA GLU A 231 -8.75 13.75 -20.15
C GLU A 231 -7.37 13.45 -19.53
N GLU A 232 -6.98 14.18 -18.48
CA GLU A 232 -5.74 13.88 -17.73
C GLU A 232 -5.85 12.56 -16.92
N LEU A 233 -7.05 12.01 -16.75
CA LEU A 233 -7.36 10.83 -15.94
C LEU A 233 -7.89 9.64 -16.75
N GLU A 234 -8.06 9.77 -18.08
CA GLU A 234 -8.60 8.77 -19.00
C GLU A 234 -7.59 8.20 -19.99
#